data_AF-W9AE16-F1
#
_entry.id   AF-W9AE16-F1
#
_cell.length_a   1.000
_cell.length_b   1.000
_cell.length_c   1.000
_cell.angle_alpha   90.00
_cell.angle_beta   90.00
_cell.angle_gamma   90.00
#
_symmetry.space_group_name_H-M   'P 1'
#
loop_
_entity.id
_entity.type
_entity.pdbx_description
1 polymer ?
#
loop_
_entity_poly.entity_id
_entity_poly.type
_entity_poly.pdbx_seq_one_letter_code
_entity_poly.pdbx_strand_id
1 'polypeptide(L)'
;MNKKQSRPQDGENNIEVWEDLVHIKDLVLSIIICTVITLGAYLIAPNEPPKPLIYGLIGAVVGFVISSIIIKPKRTLRFAEEREE
;
A
#
# COMPACT_ATOMS: atom_id res chain seq x y z
N MET A 1 21.74 -11.16 36.80
CA MET A 1 20.84 -11.97 35.93
C MET A 1 20.28 -11.03 34.86
N ASN A 2 20.94 -10.91 33.71
CA ASN A 2 20.59 -9.93 32.67
C ASN A 2 19.33 -10.37 31.91
N LYS A 3 18.23 -9.63 32.06
CA LYS A 3 17.05 -9.76 31.20
C LYS A 3 17.44 -9.38 29.78
N LYS A 4 17.65 -10.36 28.90
CA LYS A 4 17.60 -10.16 27.45
C LYS A 4 16.17 -9.75 27.11
N GLN A 5 15.99 -8.46 26.88
CA GLN A 5 14.79 -7.88 26.31
C GLN A 5 14.68 -8.37 24.87
N SER A 6 13.92 -9.46 24.67
CA SER A 6 13.55 -9.94 23.34
C SER A 6 12.60 -8.93 22.71
N ARG A 7 13.16 -7.99 21.95
CA ARG A 7 12.37 -7.14 21.03
C ARG A 7 11.64 -8.08 20.06
N PRO A 8 10.31 -7.97 19.88
CA PRO A 8 9.64 -8.71 18.81
C PRO A 8 10.23 -8.22 17.48
N GLN A 9 10.79 -9.13 16.71
CA GLN A 9 11.32 -8.89 15.37
C GLN A 9 10.16 -8.72 14.37
N ASP A 10 9.41 -7.62 14.46
CA ASP A 10 8.31 -7.30 13.55
C ASP A 10 8.74 -6.30 12.44
N GLY A 11 10.03 -6.34 12.07
CA GLY A 11 10.73 -5.17 11.52
C GLY A 11 11.65 -5.38 10.33
N GLU A 12 11.54 -6.46 9.56
CA GLU A 12 12.50 -6.65 8.46
C GLU A 12 12.14 -5.94 7.14
N ASN A 13 10.95 -5.35 6.96
CA ASN A 13 10.57 -4.75 5.67
C ASN A 13 9.58 -3.56 5.75
N ASN A 14 9.41 -2.92 6.91
CA ASN A 14 8.62 -1.70 7.01
C ASN A 14 9.54 -0.48 6.91
N ILE A 15 9.20 0.47 6.03
CA ILE A 15 9.90 1.75 5.87
C ILE A 15 8.96 2.88 6.29
N GLU A 16 9.53 3.89 6.93
CA GLU A 16 8.81 5.11 7.29
C GLU A 16 8.75 6.03 6.07
N VAL A 17 7.53 6.36 5.65
CA VAL A 17 7.26 7.21 4.49
C VAL A 17 6.23 8.24 4.94
N TRP A 18 6.62 9.51 5.02
CA TRP A 18 5.71 10.59 5.45
C TRP A 18 5.02 10.30 6.79
N GLU A 19 5.80 9.96 7.82
CA GLU A 19 5.32 9.60 9.16
C GLU A 19 4.41 8.35 9.21
N ASP A 20 4.25 7.62 8.10
CA ASP A 20 3.50 6.37 8.04
C ASP A 20 4.44 5.15 7.90
N LEU A 21 4.11 4.07 8.60
CA LEU A 21 4.87 2.82 8.57
C LEU A 21 4.31 1.93 7.47
N VAL A 22 5.00 1.91 6.33
CA VAL A 22 4.55 1.17 5.14
C VAL A 22 5.42 -0.05 4.90
N HIS A 23 4.79 -1.18 4.59
CA HIS A 23 5.51 -2.38 4.20
C HIS A 23 5.99 -2.24 2.75
N ILE A 24 7.30 -2.32 2.50
CA ILE A 24 7.90 -2.05 1.18
C ILE A 24 7.32 -2.95 0.08
N LYS A 25 7.00 -4.21 0.40
CA LYS A 25 6.44 -5.15 -0.58
C LYS A 25 5.06 -4.69 -1.06
N ASP A 26 4.27 -4.14 -0.15
CA ASP A 26 2.91 -3.68 -0.43
C ASP A 26 2.97 -2.36 -1.22
N LEU A 27 3.94 -1.49 -0.88
CA LEU A 27 4.22 -0.27 -1.64
C LEU A 27 4.58 -0.59 -3.10
N VAL A 28 5.58 -1.45 -3.32
CA VAL A 28 6.01 -1.84 -4.68
C VAL A 28 4.87 -2.49 -5.45
N LEU A 29 4.09 -3.37 -4.80
CA LEU A 29 2.93 -4.00 -5.43
C LEU A 29 1.88 -2.97 -5.86
N SER A 30 1.57 -1.98 -5.01
CA SER A 30 0.62 -0.92 -5.34
C SER A 30 1.06 -0.09 -6.55
N ILE A 31 2.35 0.24 -6.63
CA ILE A 31 2.91 1.02 -7.74
C ILE A 31 2.79 0.23 -9.03
N ILE A 32 3.13 -1.07 -9.02
CA ILE A 32 3.03 -1.93 -10.20
C ILE A 32 1.57 -2.01 -10.68
N ILE A 33 0.63 -2.29 -9.78
CA ILE A 33 -0.80 -2.39 -10.10
C ILE A 33 -1.31 -1.09 -10.72
N CYS A 34 -1.08 0.04 -10.04
CA CYS A 34 -1.49 1.35 -10.54
C CYS A 34 -0.87 1.67 -11.89
N THR A 35 0.42 1.37 -12.09
CA THR A 35 1.13 1.64 -13.35
C THR A 35 0.56 0.82 -14.50
N VAL A 36 0.35 -0.48 -14.29
CA VAL A 36 -0.21 -1.39 -15.31
C VAL A 36 -1.62 -0.97 -15.70
N ILE A 37 -2.47 -0.62 -14.74
CA ILE A 37 -3.86 -0.22 -15.03
C ILE A 37 -3.89 1.16 -15.71
N THR A 38 -3.08 2.11 -15.26
CA THR A 38 -2.97 3.45 -15.86
C THR A 38 -2.51 3.36 -17.31
N LEU A 39 -1.43 2.60 -17.57
CA LEU A 39 -0.93 2.39 -18.93
C LEU A 39 -1.91 1.58 -19.78
N GLY A 40 -2.53 0.55 -19.23
CA GLY A 40 -3.55 -0.23 -19.93
C GLY A 40 -4.73 0.64 -20.36
N ALA A 41 -5.24 1.49 -19.47
CA ALA A 41 -6.31 2.42 -19.78
C ALA A 41 -5.88 3.49 -20.80
N TYR A 42 -4.65 4.01 -20.69
CA TYR A 42 -4.10 4.95 -21.66
C TYR A 42 -3.98 4.35 -23.07
N LEU A 43 -3.53 3.10 -23.19
CA LEU A 43 -3.31 2.42 -24.47
C LEU A 43 -4.61 1.99 -25.17
N ILE A 44 -5.67 1.68 -24.40
CA ILE A 44 -7.00 1.34 -24.94
C ILE A 44 -7.75 2.59 -25.42
N ALA A 45 -7.33 3.77 -24.96
CA ALA A 45 -8.05 5.01 -25.24
C ALA A 45 -7.99 5.40 -26.73
N PRO A 46 -9.06 6.02 -27.26
CA PRO A 46 -9.06 6.54 -28.62
C PRO A 46 -8.00 7.63 -28.78
N ASN A 47 -7.28 7.60 -29.90
CA ASN A 47 -6.08 8.42 -30.17
C ASN A 47 -6.40 9.89 -30.54
N GLU A 48 -7.44 10.45 -29.93
CA GLU A 48 -7.85 11.83 -30.07
C GLU A 48 -7.50 12.60 -28.79
N PRO A 49 -6.58 13.57 -28.82
CA PRO A 49 -6.31 14.39 -27.64
C PRO A 49 -7.58 15.15 -27.22
N PRO A 50 -7.91 15.26 -25.91
CA PRO A 50 -7.15 14.85 -24.71
C PRO A 50 -7.56 13.48 -24.14
N LYS A 51 -8.31 12.65 -24.88
CA LYS A 51 -8.97 11.45 -24.36
C LYS A 51 -8.00 10.42 -23.76
N PRO A 52 -6.81 10.13 -24.33
CA PRO A 52 -5.86 9.18 -23.73
C PRO A 52 -5.44 9.54 -22.31
N LEU A 53 -5.21 10.81 -22.04
CA LEU A 53 -4.83 11.29 -20.70
C LEU A 53 -5.98 11.10 -19.70
N ILE A 54 -7.21 11.40 -20.11
CA ILE A 54 -8.40 11.24 -19.26
C ILE A 54 -8.60 9.75 -18.91
N TYR A 55 -8.48 8.86 -19.89
CA TYR A 55 -8.57 7.42 -19.67
C TYR A 55 -7.44 6.90 -18.78
N GLY A 56 -6.20 7.35 -18.99
CA GLY A 56 -5.09 7.04 -18.10
C GLY A 56 -5.36 7.47 -16.65
N LEU A 57 -5.87 8.68 -16.43
CA LEU A 57 -6.22 9.18 -15.10
C LEU A 57 -7.34 8.36 -14.44
N ILE A 58 -8.39 8.00 -15.19
CA ILE A 58 -9.44 7.10 -14.69
C ILE A 58 -8.84 5.74 -14.33
N GLY A 59 -7.94 5.21 -15.17
CA GLY A 59 -7.18 4.00 -14.87
C GLY A 59 -6.38 4.10 -13.58
N ALA A 60 -5.72 5.23 -13.32
CA ALA A 60 -4.97 5.46 -12.09
C ALA A 60 -5.88 5.43 -10.85
N VAL A 61 -7.05 6.08 -10.92
CA VAL A 61 -8.04 6.07 -9.83
C VAL A 61 -8.56 4.65 -9.58
N VAL A 62 -8.89 3.90 -10.63
CA VAL A 62 -9.34 2.51 -10.51
C VAL A 62 -8.24 1.63 -9.94
N GLY A 63 -7.00 1.77 -10.39
CA GLY A 63 -5.86 1.03 -9.87
C GLY A 63 -5.56 1.34 -8.41
N PHE A 64 -5.76 2.59 -7.99
CA PHE A 64 -5.65 3.00 -6.59
C PHE A 64 -6.74 2.36 -5.72
N VAL A 65 -8.00 2.37 -6.17
CA VAL A 65 -9.10 1.71 -5.45
C VAL A 65 -8.85 0.21 -5.30
N ILE A 66 -8.40 -0.45 -6.37
CA ILE A 66 -8.03 -1.87 -6.33
C ILE A 66 -6.89 -2.12 -5.35
N SER A 67 -5.85 -1.29 -5.39
CA SER A 67 -4.71 -1.40 -4.47
C SER A 67 -5.14 -1.22 -3.01
N SER A 68 -6.05 -0.29 -2.74
CA SER A 68 -6.62 -0.04 -1.41
C SER A 68 -7.42 -1.25 -0.87
N ILE A 69 -8.10 -1.99 -1.74
CA ILE A 69 -8.83 -3.21 -1.35
C ILE A 69 -7.86 -4.38 -1.11
N ILE A 70 -6.81 -4.50 -1.93
CA ILE A 70 -5.83 -5.59 -1.85
C ILE A 70 -4.93 -5.42 -0.62
N ILE A 71 -4.45 -4.20 -0.36
CA ILE A 71 -3.54 -3.89 0.73
C ILE A 71 -4.37 -3.67 2.00
N LYS A 72 -4.59 -4.76 2.74
CA LYS A 72 -5.39 -4.72 3.97
C LYS A 72 -4.68 -3.93 5.07
N PRO A 73 -5.42 -3.14 5.86
CA PRO A 73 -4.86 -2.45 7.02
C PRO A 73 -4.40 -3.47 8.07
N LYS A 74 -3.11 -3.47 8.38
CA LYS A 74 -2.45 -4.42 9.29
C LYS A 74 -2.67 -4.10 10.77
N ARG A 75 -3.84 -3.56 11.16
CA ARG A 75 -4.16 -3.26 12.57
C ARG A 75 -4.37 -4.55 13.36
N THR A 76 -3.32 -5.03 14.00
CA THR A 76 -3.44 -5.97 15.13
C THR A 76 -3.73 -5.18 16.39
N LEU A 77 -5.02 -4.96 16.71
CA LEU A 77 -5.41 -4.38 17.99
C LEU A 77 -5.16 -5.44 19.08
N ARG A 78 -3.98 -5.41 19.71
CA ARG A 78 -3.76 -6.17 20.95
C ARG A 78 -4.23 -5.29 22.09
N PHE A 79 -5.40 -5.59 22.65
CA PHE A 79 -5.81 -5.06 23.94
C PHE A 79 -4.81 -5.61 24.97
N ALA A 80 -3.99 -4.73 25.55
CA ALA A 80 -3.18 -5.12 26.70
C ALA A 80 -4.16 -5.28 27.86
N GLU A 81 -4.34 -6.51 28.33
CA GLU A 81 -5.08 -6.78 29.56
C GLU A 81 -4.19 -6.29 30.70
N GLU A 82 -4.52 -5.10 31.22
CA GLU A 82 -3.93 -4.59 32.45
C GLU A 82 -4.31 -5.55 33.57
N ARG A 83 -3.33 -6.37 34.00
CA ARG A 83 -3.44 -7.18 35.20
C ARG A 83 -3.37 -6.21 36.38
N GLU A 84 -4.51 -5.92 36.98
CA GLU A 84 -4.61 -5.28 38.29
C GLU A 84 -4.03 -6.26 39.33
N GLU A 85 -2.88 -5.93 39.91
CA GLU A 85 -2.32 -6.53 41.13
C GLU A 85 -2.44 -5.54 42.29
#